data_AF-A0A348VWV6-F1
#
_entry.id   AF-A0A348VWV6-F1
#
_cell.length_a   1.000
_cell.length_b   1.000
_cell.length_c   1.000
_cell.angle_alpha   90.00
_cell.angle_beta   90.00
_cell.angle_gamma   90.00
#
_symmetry.space_group_name_H-M   'P 1'
#
loop_
_entity.id
_entity.type
_entity.pdbx_description
1 polymer ?
#
loop_
_entity_poly.entity_id
_entity_poly.type
_entity_poly.pdbx_seq_one_letter_code
_entity_poly.pdbx_strand_id
1 'polypeptide(L)' 'IDFSDHWSFNKFGYPALMVTDTAFFRNRNYHAPTDLPDTLDYARMAKVVEGLKAAIEEWTGCVE' A
#
# COMPACT_ATOMS: atom_id res chain seq x y z
N ILE A 1 -5.26 14.91 2.41
CA ILE A 1 -5.42 13.44 2.38
C ILE A 1 -4.49 12.91 3.47
N ASP A 2 -5.07 12.42 4.57
CA ASP A 2 -4.40 12.10 5.84
C ASP A 2 -4.71 10.67 6.31
N PHE A 3 -5.02 9.77 5.36
CA PHE A 3 -5.63 8.47 5.64
C PHE A 3 -4.66 7.37 6.09
N SER A 4 -3.35 7.66 6.20
CA SER A 4 -2.32 6.72 6.67
C SER A 4 -1.00 7.45 6.95
N ASP A 5 0.06 6.73 7.30
CA ASP A 5 1.31 7.26 7.85
C ASP A 5 2.07 8.20 6.89
N HIS A 6 1.92 8.04 5.58
CA HIS A 6 2.48 8.94 4.55
C HIS A 6 2.16 10.42 4.82
N TRP A 7 1.04 10.71 5.47
CA TRP A 7 0.67 12.06 5.88
C TRP A 7 1.70 12.70 6.82
N SER A 8 2.22 11.94 7.78
CA SER A 8 3.19 12.45 8.75
C SER A 8 4.48 12.90 8.06
N PHE A 9 4.93 12.19 7.03
CA PHE A 9 6.08 12.55 6.19
C PHE A 9 5.80 13.80 5.35
N ASN A 10 4.65 13.81 4.67
CA ASN A 10 4.21 14.96 3.86
C ASN A 10 4.13 16.24 4.69
N LYS A 11 3.70 16.17 5.95
CA LYS A 11 3.63 17.31 6.87
C LYS A 11 4.97 18.01 7.07
N PHE A 12 6.08 17.29 6.98
CA PHE A 12 7.43 17.82 7.14
C PHE A 12 8.18 17.97 5.82
N GLY A 13 7.48 17.87 4.68
CA GLY A 13 8.07 18.07 3.35
C GLY A 13 8.91 16.90 2.85
N TYR A 14 8.84 15.73 3.49
CA TYR A 14 9.48 14.52 2.98
C TYR A 14 8.61 13.91 1.87
N PRO A 15 9.18 13.56 0.71
CA PRO A 15 8.45 12.83 -0.33
C PRO A 15 7.94 11.50 0.23
N ALA A 16 6.62 11.30 0.21
CA ALA A 16 6.00 10.06 0.62
C ALA A 16 4.83 9.70 -0.29
N LEU A 17 4.64 8.40 -0.48
CA LEU A 17 3.56 7.84 -1.30
C LEU A 17 2.86 6.72 -0.52
N MET A 18 1.59 6.53 -0.83
CA MET A 18 0.80 5.40 -0.34
C MET A 18 0.22 4.66 -1.54
N VAL A 19 0.57 3.39 -1.69
CA VAL A 19 -0.07 2.48 -2.64
C VAL A 19 -1.17 1.74 -1.90
N THR A 20 -2.42 2.04 -2.25
CA THR A 20 -3.58 1.38 -1.64
C THR A 20 -4.71 1.29 -2.65
N ASP A 21 -5.54 0.27 -2.48
CA ASP A 21 -6.83 0.12 -3.15
C ASP A 21 -7.97 0.80 -2.37
N THR A 22 -7.62 1.70 -1.44
CA THR A 22 -8.54 2.52 -0.63
C THR A 22 -9.28 1.73 0.46
N ALA A 23 -8.54 0.98 1.28
CA ALA A 23 -9.03 0.03 2.30
C ALA A 23 -10.39 0.36 2.95
N PHE A 24 -10.57 1.53 3.58
CA PHE A 24 -11.82 1.89 4.27
C PHE A 24 -12.99 2.25 3.33
N PHE A 25 -12.73 2.51 2.05
CA PHE A 25 -13.75 2.70 1.02
C PHE A 25 -14.20 1.38 0.37
N ARG A 26 -13.36 0.32 0.38
CA ARG A 26 -13.63 -0.95 -0.30
C ARG A 26 -13.90 -2.12 0.65
N ASN A 27 -13.15 -2.22 1.75
CA ASN A 27 -13.25 -3.34 2.68
C ASN A 27 -14.42 -3.11 3.64
N ARG A 28 -15.51 -3.84 3.40
CA ARG A 28 -16.71 -3.84 4.28
C ARG A 28 -16.43 -4.33 5.70
N ASN A 29 -15.31 -5.02 5.91
CA ASN A 29 -14.88 -5.53 7.21
C ASN A 29 -13.85 -4.62 7.90
N TYR A 30 -13.53 -3.45 7.34
CA TYR A 30 -12.53 -2.56 7.92
C TYR A 30 -12.85 -2.24 9.39
N HIS A 31 -11.85 -2.40 10.28
CA HIS A 31 -12.00 -2.28 11.75
C HIS A 31 -13.06 -3.21 12.39
N ALA A 32 -13.37 -4.34 11.75
CA ALA A 32 -14.25 -5.36 12.32
C ALA A 32 -13.49 -6.68 12.57
N PRO A 33 -13.95 -7.52 13.53
CA PRO A 33 -13.40 -8.86 13.72
C PRO A 33 -13.52 -9.79 12.49
N THR A 34 -14.32 -9.40 11.51
CA THR A 34 -14.51 -10.11 10.24
C THR A 34 -13.46 -9.76 9.19
N ASP A 35 -12.49 -8.90 9.50
CA ASP A 35 -11.32 -8.63 8.65
C ASP A 35 -10.34 -9.81 8.73
N LEU A 36 -10.68 -10.88 8.00
CA LEU A 36 -10.03 -12.19 8.09
C LEU A 36 -9.18 -12.47 6.85
N PRO A 37 -8.12 -13.31 6.96
CA PRO A 37 -7.26 -13.68 5.84
C PRO A 37 -8.03 -14.21 4.62
N ASP A 38 -9.10 -14.97 4.86
CA ASP A 38 -9.93 -15.57 3.81
C ASP A 38 -10.67 -14.53 2.93
N THR A 39 -10.72 -13.28 3.36
CA THR A 39 -11.36 -12.17 2.60
C THR A 39 -10.40 -11.47 1.64
N LEU A 40 -9.11 -11.83 1.66
CA LEU A 40 -8.06 -11.21 0.87
C LEU A 40 -7.97 -11.77 -0.55
N ASP A 41 -7.67 -10.89 -1.52
CA ASP A 41 -7.30 -11.29 -2.88
C ASP A 41 -5.77 -11.36 -2.99
N TYR A 42 -5.22 -12.54 -2.70
CA TYR A 42 -3.78 -12.76 -2.70
C TYR A 42 -3.12 -12.55 -4.07
N ALA A 43 -3.84 -12.80 -5.17
CA ALA A 43 -3.30 -12.59 -6.51
C ALA A 43 -3.08 -11.10 -6.79
N ARG A 44 -3.99 -10.23 -6.35
CA ARG A 44 -3.79 -8.77 -6.43
C ARG A 44 -2.73 -8.29 -5.46
N MET A 45 -2.68 -8.83 -4.24
CA MET A 45 -1.64 -8.48 -3.27
C MET A 45 -0.23 -8.80 -3.79
N ALA A 46 -0.04 -9.96 -4.42
CA ALA A 46 1.23 -10.34 -5.04
C ALA A 46 1.68 -9.31 -6.09
N LYS A 47 0.77 -8.84 -6.95
CA LYS A 47 1.07 -7.81 -7.95
C LYS A 47 1.52 -6.48 -7.34
N VAL A 48 0.99 -6.09 -6.18
CA VAL A 48 1.45 -4.89 -5.47
C VAL A 48 2.89 -5.07 -5.00
N VAL A 49 3.25 -6.24 -4.47
CA VAL A 49 4.62 -6.55 -4.05
C VAL A 49 5.59 -6.55 -5.24
N GLU A 50 5.23 -7.22 -6.33
CA GLU A 50 6.04 -7.26 -7.55
C GLU A 50 6.25 -5.86 -8.15
N GLY A 51 5.20 -5.03 -8.21
CA GLY A 51 5.29 -3.66 -8.69
C GLY A 51 6.15 -2.76 -7.79
N LEU A 52 6.03 -2.89 -6.47
CA LEU A 52 6.87 -2.15 -5.52
C LEU A 52 8.34 -2.56 -5.63
N LYS A 53 8.63 -3.86 -5.77
CA LYS A 53 9.99 -4.36 -6.02
C LYS A 53 10.59 -3.68 -7.26
N ALA A 54 9.89 -3.75 -8.38
CA ALA A 54 10.37 -3.16 -9.64
C ALA A 54 10.61 -1.64 -9.52
N ALA A 55 9.70 -0.91 -8.87
CA ALA A 55 9.86 0.53 -8.66
C ALA A 55 11.07 0.88 -7.78
N ILE A 56 11.34 0.07 -6.75
CA ILE A 56 12.52 0.25 -5.89
C ILE A 56 13.81 -0.05 -6.66
N GLU A 57 13.85 -1.16 -7.41
CA GLU A 57 15.01 -1.55 -8.23
C GLU A 57 15.36 -0.48 -9.27
N GLU A 58 14.34 0.06 -9.96
CA GLU A 58 14.50 1.18 -10.89
C GLU A 58 15.06 2.42 -10.18
N TRP A 59 14.53 2.75 -8.99
CA TRP A 59 14.96 3.93 -8.24
C TRP A 59 16.40 3.81 -7.70
N THR A 60 16.80 2.62 -7.25
CA THR A 60 18.17 2.40 -6.73
C THR A 60 19.19 2.15 -7.83
N GLY A 61 18.78 2.04 -9.09
CA GLY A 61 19.65 1.66 -10.20
C GLY A 61 20.12 0.19 -10.12
N CYS A 62 19.42 -0.64 -9.34
CA CYS A 62 19.65 -2.08 -9.25
C CYS A 62 18.79 -2.80 -10.28
N VAL A 63 18.93 -2.43 -11.55
CA VAL A 63 18.30 -3.15 -12.66
C VAL A 63 19.23 -4.32 -13.00
N GLU A 64 18.76 -5.55 -12.81
CA GLU A 64 19.43 -6.73 -13.38
C GLU A 64 19.41 -6.72 -14.91
#